data_AF-A0A1U7T2V3-F1
#
_entry.id   AF-A0A1U7T2V3-F1
#
_cell.length_a   1.000
_cell.length_b   1.000
_cell.length_c   1.000
_cell.angle_alpha   90.00
_cell.angle_beta   90.00
_cell.angle_gamma   90.00
#
_symmetry.space_group_name_H-M   'P 1'
#
loop_
_entity.id
_entity.type
_entity.pdbx_description
1 polymer ?
#
loop_
_entity_poly.entity_id
_entity_poly.type
_entity_poly.pdbx_seq_one_letter_code
_entity_poly.pdbx_strand_id
1 'polypeptide(L)'
;MIAVLVDKMIRTQIVDCATVANWIFSSELSRDFTRLFVWEILHSTIRKMNKHVLKIQKELEEAKEKLARQHKRRSDDDDRGSDRKDGALEEQIERLQEKVESAQSEQKNLFLVIFQRFIMILTEHLVRCETDGTSVLTPWYKNCIERLQQIFLQHHQIIQQYMVTLENLLFTAELDPHILAVFQQFCALQA
;
A
#
# COMPACT_ATOMS: atom_id res chain seq x y z
N MET A 1 9.35 -17.17 14.09
CA MET A 1 10.27 -16.15 14.66
C MET A 1 10.48 -14.96 13.71
N ILE A 2 10.81 -15.17 12.43
CA ILE A 2 11.07 -14.07 11.48
C ILE A 2 9.90 -13.08 11.38
N ALA A 3 8.66 -13.57 11.22
CA ALA A 3 7.50 -12.69 11.07
C ALA A 3 7.27 -11.74 12.27
N VAL A 4 7.49 -12.21 13.51
CA VAL A 4 7.31 -11.37 14.71
C VAL A 4 8.44 -10.36 14.88
N LEU A 5 9.66 -10.67 14.42
CA LEU A 5 10.79 -9.75 14.43
C LEU A 5 10.59 -8.64 13.40
N VAL A 6 10.21 -8.98 12.16
CA VAL A 6 9.87 -8.00 11.13
C VAL A 6 8.70 -7.12 11.59
N ASP A 7 7.65 -7.73 12.18
CA ASP A 7 6.54 -6.99 12.77
C ASP A 7 7.02 -5.96 13.79
N LYS A 8 7.95 -6.35 14.68
CA LYS A 8 8.52 -5.48 15.71
C LYS A 8 9.35 -4.36 15.10
N MET A 9 10.27 -4.68 14.18
CA MET A 9 11.15 -3.73 13.53
C MET A 9 10.39 -2.63 12.78
N ILE A 10 9.27 -2.98 12.11
CA ILE A 10 8.38 -2.00 11.47
C ILE A 10 7.76 -1.07 12.52
N ARG A 11 7.25 -1.62 13.64
CA ARG A 11 6.59 -0.81 14.69
C ARG A 11 7.55 0.13 15.40
N THR A 12 8.82 -0.28 15.54
CA THR A 12 9.87 0.53 16.17
C THR A 12 10.65 1.37 15.17
N GLN A 13 10.20 1.45 13.91
CA GLN A 13 10.83 2.24 12.85
C GLN A 13 12.31 1.90 12.60
N ILE A 14 12.72 0.66 12.89
CA ILE A 14 14.06 0.16 12.52
C ILE A 14 14.13 -0.06 11.01
N VAL A 15 13.01 -0.53 10.43
CA VAL A 15 12.83 -0.66 8.98
C VAL A 15 11.46 -0.10 8.59
N ASP A 16 11.36 0.40 7.36
CA ASP A 16 10.10 0.83 6.78
C ASP A 16 9.41 -0.31 5.99
N CYS A 17 8.17 -0.08 5.57
CA CYS A 17 7.40 -1.07 4.84
C CYS A 17 8.00 -1.37 3.45
N ALA A 18 8.58 -0.35 2.80
CA ALA A 18 9.19 -0.48 1.48
C ALA A 18 10.45 -1.36 1.50
N THR A 19 11.29 -1.25 2.54
CA THR A 19 12.45 -2.12 2.74
C THR A 19 12.03 -3.57 2.88
N VAL A 20 10.97 -3.84 3.66
CA VAL A 20 10.45 -5.20 3.82
C VAL A 20 9.88 -5.75 2.51
N ALA A 21 9.17 -4.93 1.73
CA ALA A 21 8.70 -5.32 0.40
C ALA A 21 9.87 -5.68 -0.52
N ASN A 22 10.90 -4.85 -0.61
CA ASN A 22 12.08 -5.14 -1.42
C ASN A 22 12.83 -6.41 -0.96
N TRP A 23 12.95 -6.61 0.35
CA TRP A 23 13.57 -7.81 0.92
C TRP A 23 12.81 -9.10 0.58
N ILE A 24 11.47 -9.05 0.49
CA ILE A 24 10.67 -10.22 0.10
C ILE A 24 10.97 -10.69 -1.33
N PHE A 25 11.30 -9.76 -2.23
CA PHE A 25 11.65 -10.06 -3.62
C PHE A 25 13.16 -10.16 -3.84
N SER A 26 13.96 -10.20 -2.77
CA SER A 26 15.41 -10.26 -2.89
C SER A 26 15.90 -11.66 -3.25
N SER A 27 17.13 -11.76 -3.74
CA SER A 27 17.75 -13.03 -4.12
C SER A 27 17.94 -13.96 -2.92
N GLU A 28 18.10 -13.43 -1.71
CA GLU A 28 18.21 -14.20 -0.47
C GLU A 28 16.93 -14.98 -0.14
N LEU A 29 15.76 -14.43 -0.48
CA LEU A 29 14.47 -15.08 -0.24
C LEU A 29 13.98 -15.91 -1.43
N SER A 30 14.68 -15.92 -2.55
CA SER A 30 14.29 -16.63 -3.79
C SER A 30 13.91 -18.10 -3.56
N ARG A 31 14.65 -18.82 -2.71
CA ARG A 31 14.42 -20.24 -2.40
C ARG A 31 13.17 -20.46 -1.54
N ASP A 32 12.84 -19.50 -0.68
CA ASP A 32 11.71 -19.57 0.24
C ASP A 32 10.47 -18.83 -0.29
N PHE A 33 10.58 -18.17 -1.45
CA PHE A 33 9.57 -17.27 -2.00
C PHE A 33 8.17 -17.88 -2.12
N THR A 34 8.07 -19.18 -2.39
CA THR A 34 6.78 -19.88 -2.52
C THR A 34 6.17 -20.30 -1.17
N ARG A 35 6.89 -20.12 -0.06
CA ARG A 35 6.43 -20.52 1.28
C ARG A 35 5.50 -19.48 1.88
N LEU A 36 4.49 -19.95 2.62
CA LEU A 36 3.42 -19.09 3.16
C LEU A 36 3.92 -17.93 4.02
N PHE A 37 4.93 -18.18 4.86
CA PHE A 37 5.41 -17.17 5.82
C PHE A 37 5.91 -15.88 5.15
N VAL A 38 6.45 -15.97 3.91
CA VAL A 38 6.89 -14.80 3.14
C VAL A 38 5.69 -13.89 2.86
N TRP A 39 4.60 -14.48 2.37
CA TRP A 39 3.37 -13.76 2.06
C TRP A 39 2.63 -13.28 3.30
N GLU A 40 2.67 -14.04 4.39
CA GLU A 40 2.14 -13.59 5.69
C GLU A 40 2.85 -12.33 6.17
N ILE A 41 4.17 -12.25 6.01
CA ILE A 41 4.95 -11.05 6.32
C ILE A 41 4.53 -9.89 5.42
N LEU A 42 4.48 -10.08 4.10
CA LEU A 42 4.09 -9.03 3.16
C LEU A 42 2.72 -8.45 3.49
N HIS A 43 1.72 -9.32 3.64
CA HIS A 43 0.35 -8.92 3.96
C HIS A 43 0.24 -8.29 5.34
N SER A 44 1.04 -8.74 6.32
CA SER A 44 1.10 -8.09 7.65
C SER A 44 1.66 -6.68 7.54
N THR A 45 2.71 -6.47 6.75
CA THR A 45 3.31 -5.16 6.45
C THR A 45 2.30 -4.22 5.80
N ILE A 46 1.59 -4.67 4.75
CA ILE A 46 0.55 -3.89 4.09
C ILE A 46 -0.56 -3.50 5.08
N ARG A 47 -1.05 -4.45 5.88
CA ARG A 47 -2.09 -4.16 6.89
C ARG A 47 -1.65 -3.12 7.92
N LYS A 48 -0.38 -3.12 8.33
CA LYS A 48 0.15 -2.09 9.25
C LYS A 48 0.14 -0.72 8.59
N MET A 49 0.61 -0.64 7.34
CA MET A 49 0.60 0.61 6.59
C MET A 49 -0.82 1.16 6.45
N ASN A 50 -1.78 0.31 6.08
CA ASN A 50 -3.19 0.70 5.98
C ASN A 50 -3.76 1.19 7.31
N LYS A 51 -3.46 0.49 8.42
CA LYS A 51 -3.89 0.92 9.76
C LYS A 51 -3.24 2.23 10.19
N HIS A 52 -1.99 2.49 9.78
CA HIS A 52 -1.30 3.74 10.05
C HIS A 52 -2.02 4.92 9.37
N VAL A 53 -2.33 4.80 8.08
CA VAL A 53 -3.08 5.81 7.32
C VAL A 53 -4.45 6.06 7.95
N LEU A 54 -5.22 5.00 8.22
CA LEU A 54 -6.55 5.12 8.84
C LEU A 54 -6.51 5.81 10.21
N LYS A 55 -5.45 5.54 11.00
CA LYS A 55 -5.30 6.17 12.32
C LYS A 55 -5.08 7.68 12.19
N ILE A 56 -4.18 8.11 11.31
CA ILE A 56 -3.89 9.54 11.12
C ILE A 56 -5.10 10.26 10.50
N GLN A 57 -5.78 9.63 9.54
CA GLN A 57 -7.02 10.17 8.97
C GLN A 57 -8.10 10.39 10.03
N LYS A 58 -8.29 9.42 10.94
CA LYS A 58 -9.24 9.56 12.04
C LYS A 58 -8.84 10.67 13.02
N GLU A 59 -7.56 10.79 13.34
CA GLU A 59 -7.05 11.89 14.19
C GLU A 59 -7.32 13.26 13.56
N LEU A 60 -7.18 13.37 12.23
CA LEU A 60 -7.49 14.58 11.48
C LEU A 60 -9.01 14.90 11.49
N GLU A 61 -9.86 13.92 11.26
CA GLU A 61 -11.32 14.07 11.32
C GLU A 61 -11.78 14.55 12.71
N GLU A 62 -11.27 13.92 13.78
CA GLU A 62 -11.56 14.32 15.15
C GLU A 62 -11.10 15.74 15.48
N ALA A 63 -9.96 16.19 14.93
CA ALA A 63 -9.48 17.56 15.10
C ALA A 63 -10.39 18.57 14.37
N LYS A 64 -10.79 18.26 13.13
CA LYS A 64 -11.73 19.09 12.34
C LYS A 64 -13.10 19.19 13.02
N GLU A 65 -13.62 18.10 13.55
CA GLU A 65 -14.88 18.11 14.30
C GLU A 65 -14.81 18.99 15.56
N LYS A 66 -13.69 18.97 16.29
CA LYS A 66 -13.51 19.80 17.48
C LYS A 66 -13.52 21.30 17.14
N LEU A 67 -12.84 21.69 16.06
CA LEU A 67 -12.84 23.07 15.57
C LEU A 67 -14.27 23.50 15.15
N ALA A 68 -14.97 22.65 14.39
CA ALA A 68 -16.36 22.94 13.98
C ALA A 68 -17.32 23.10 15.18
N ARG A 69 -17.16 22.27 16.22
CA ARG A 69 -17.96 22.38 17.45
C ARG A 69 -17.64 23.65 18.25
N GLN A 70 -16.39 24.11 18.24
CA GLN A 70 -16.01 25.38 18.88
C GLN A 70 -16.60 26.57 18.13
N HIS A 71 -16.51 26.61 16.80
CA HIS A 71 -17.17 27.67 16.01
C HIS A 71 -18.68 27.72 16.23
N LYS A 72 -19.36 26.56 16.33
CA LYS A 72 -20.80 26.52 16.60
C LYS A 72 -21.17 27.10 17.97
N ARG A 73 -20.35 26.85 19.01
CA ARG A 73 -20.57 27.40 20.37
C ARG A 73 -20.30 28.90 20.44
N ARG A 74 -19.38 29.40 19.61
CA ARG A 74 -19.01 30.83 19.52
C ARG A 74 -20.09 31.69 18.88
N SER A 75 -21.00 31.09 18.10
CA SER A 75 -22.18 31.80 17.56
C SER A 75 -23.21 32.17 18.65
N ASP A 76 -23.11 31.60 19.86
CA ASP A 76 -24.03 31.84 20.98
C ASP A 76 -23.41 32.71 22.10
N ASP A 77 -22.10 32.99 22.10
CA ASP A 77 -21.43 33.71 23.20
C ASP A 77 -20.22 34.54 22.71
N ASP A 78 -20.20 35.84 23.04
CA ASP A 78 -19.33 36.89 22.48
C ASP A 78 -17.95 36.95 23.21
N ASP A 79 -17.27 35.80 23.34
CA ASP A 79 -16.01 35.68 24.12
C ASP A 79 -14.75 35.91 23.26
N ARG A 80 -14.02 37.00 23.55
CA ARG A 80 -12.81 37.45 22.84
C ARG A 80 -11.54 36.64 23.17
N GLY A 81 -11.62 35.64 24.06
CA GLY A 81 -10.50 34.74 24.40
C GLY A 81 -10.28 33.55 23.44
N SER A 82 -11.19 33.34 22.47
CA SER A 82 -11.24 32.15 21.60
C SER A 82 -10.24 32.18 20.43
N ASP A 83 -9.90 33.34 19.88
CA ASP A 83 -9.09 33.44 18.64
C ASP A 83 -7.71 32.80 18.76
N ARG A 84 -7.07 32.87 19.93
CA ARG A 84 -5.76 32.22 20.15
C ARG A 84 -5.84 30.70 20.22
N LYS A 85 -6.99 30.14 20.66
CA LYS A 85 -7.20 28.70 20.71
C LYS A 85 -7.57 28.14 19.34
N ASP A 86 -8.37 28.88 18.58
CA ASP A 86 -8.76 28.52 17.22
C ASP A 86 -7.52 28.45 16.31
N GLY A 87 -6.64 29.47 16.36
CA GLY A 87 -5.39 29.44 15.58
C GLY A 87 -4.44 28.28 15.93
N ALA A 88 -4.39 27.83 17.19
CA ALA A 88 -3.58 26.68 17.59
C ALA A 88 -4.16 25.34 17.09
N LEU A 89 -5.50 25.24 17.03
CA LEU A 89 -6.20 24.08 16.48
C LEU A 89 -6.11 24.03 14.95
N GLU A 90 -6.18 25.17 14.28
CA GLU A 90 -5.95 25.28 12.83
C GLU A 90 -4.54 24.84 12.45
N GLU A 91 -3.51 25.31 13.17
CA GLU A 91 -2.12 24.87 12.96
C GLU A 91 -1.95 23.35 13.21
N GLN A 92 -2.67 22.81 14.20
CA GLN A 92 -2.68 21.37 14.45
C GLN A 92 -3.34 20.59 13.31
N ILE A 93 -4.43 21.10 12.73
CA ILE A 93 -5.13 20.49 11.60
C ILE A 93 -4.24 20.50 10.36
N GLU A 94 -3.56 21.62 10.07
CA GLU A 94 -2.63 21.74 8.94
C GLU A 94 -1.51 20.69 9.05
N ARG A 95 -0.85 20.59 10.21
CA ARG A 95 0.17 19.56 10.47
C ARG A 95 -0.36 18.13 10.35
N LEU A 96 -1.61 17.89 10.73
CA LEU A 96 -2.24 16.57 10.58
C LEU A 96 -2.59 16.29 9.10
N GLN A 97 -2.96 17.30 8.31
CA GLN A 97 -3.18 17.16 6.87
C GLN A 97 -1.89 16.76 6.15
N GLU A 98 -0.79 17.45 6.41
CA GLU A 98 0.53 17.11 5.86
C GLU A 98 0.93 15.67 6.20
N LYS A 99 0.67 15.23 7.45
CA LYS A 99 0.93 13.85 7.88
C LYS A 99 0.05 12.83 7.16
N VAL A 100 -1.23 13.13 6.90
CA VAL A 100 -2.11 12.25 6.13
C VAL A 100 -1.59 12.10 4.71
N GLU A 101 -1.22 13.20 4.05
CA GLU A 101 -0.70 13.18 2.68
C GLU A 101 0.60 12.39 2.58
N SER A 102 1.52 12.61 3.52
CA SER A 102 2.77 11.84 3.62
C SER A 102 2.49 10.35 3.82
N ALA A 103 1.62 9.97 4.76
CA ALA A 103 1.29 8.57 5.01
C ALA A 103 0.55 7.91 3.83
N GLN A 104 -0.33 8.63 3.14
CA GLN A 104 -0.98 8.14 1.91
C GLN A 104 0.03 7.95 0.78
N SER A 105 1.00 8.86 0.65
CA SER A 105 2.09 8.74 -0.32
C SER A 105 2.95 7.50 -0.04
N GLU A 106 3.33 7.27 1.22
CA GLU A 106 4.04 6.05 1.63
C GLU A 106 3.25 4.78 1.33
N GLN A 107 1.93 4.78 1.58
CA GLN A 107 1.05 3.65 1.30
C GLN A 107 0.99 3.37 -0.20
N LYS A 108 0.79 4.42 -1.02
CA LYS A 108 0.79 4.31 -2.48
C LYS A 108 2.13 3.76 -2.97
N ASN A 109 3.25 4.31 -2.50
CA ASN A 109 4.59 3.88 -2.89
C ASN A 109 4.86 2.42 -2.51
N LEU A 110 4.37 1.96 -1.35
CA LEU A 110 4.47 0.55 -0.97
C LEU A 110 3.80 -0.37 -2.00
N PHE A 111 2.57 -0.06 -2.43
CA PHE A 111 1.89 -0.84 -3.46
C PHE A 111 2.62 -0.77 -4.80
N LEU A 112 3.09 0.41 -5.21
CA LEU A 112 3.85 0.56 -6.46
C LEU A 112 5.13 -0.29 -6.45
N VAL A 113 5.90 -0.29 -5.36
CA VAL A 113 7.09 -1.14 -5.22
C VAL A 113 6.73 -2.62 -5.32
N ILE A 114 5.66 -3.06 -4.65
CA ILE A 114 5.21 -4.46 -4.71
C ILE A 114 4.86 -4.85 -6.15
N PHE A 115 4.06 -4.04 -6.85
CA PHE A 115 3.66 -4.31 -8.22
C PHE A 115 4.85 -4.29 -9.19
N GLN A 116 5.74 -3.30 -9.08
CA GLN A 116 6.96 -3.24 -9.88
C GLN A 116 7.82 -4.49 -9.71
N ARG A 117 7.99 -4.96 -8.46
CA ARG A 117 8.76 -6.18 -8.20
C ARG A 117 8.09 -7.42 -8.79
N PHE A 118 6.77 -7.56 -8.68
CA PHE A 118 6.03 -8.64 -9.33
C PHE A 118 6.17 -8.61 -10.85
N ILE A 119 5.97 -7.45 -11.48
CA ILE A 119 6.11 -7.28 -12.93
C ILE A 119 7.50 -7.70 -13.36
N MET A 120 8.54 -7.20 -12.67
CA MET A 120 9.93 -7.50 -12.99
C MET A 120 10.22 -9.02 -12.97
N ILE A 121 9.88 -9.73 -11.89
CA ILE A 121 10.19 -11.17 -11.78
C ILE A 121 9.32 -12.05 -12.69
N LEU A 122 8.07 -11.66 -12.94
CA LEU A 122 7.19 -12.39 -13.84
C LEU A 122 7.65 -12.21 -15.29
N THR A 123 7.99 -10.99 -15.69
CA THR A 123 8.56 -10.71 -17.02
C THR A 123 9.88 -11.44 -17.22
N GLU A 124 10.79 -11.42 -16.24
CA GLU A 124 12.05 -12.18 -16.31
C GLU A 124 11.80 -13.68 -16.56
N HIS A 125 10.85 -14.27 -15.83
CA HIS A 125 10.48 -15.68 -16.03
C HIS A 125 9.87 -15.96 -17.40
N LEU A 126 8.97 -15.09 -17.87
CA LEU A 126 8.31 -15.22 -19.18
C LEU A 126 9.33 -15.16 -20.32
N VAL A 127 10.21 -14.15 -20.30
CA VAL A 127 11.27 -13.98 -21.31
C VAL A 127 12.24 -15.16 -21.29
N ARG A 128 12.61 -15.66 -20.11
CA ARG A 128 13.46 -16.86 -20.00
C ARG A 128 12.78 -18.09 -20.59
N CYS A 129 11.50 -18.31 -20.29
CA CYS A 129 10.76 -19.44 -20.83
C CYS A 129 10.63 -19.37 -22.35
N GLU A 130 10.41 -18.19 -22.91
CA GLU A 130 10.37 -17.96 -24.36
C GLU A 130 11.74 -18.24 -25.01
N THR A 131 12.82 -17.73 -24.41
CA THR A 131 14.20 -17.91 -24.90
C THR A 131 14.62 -19.38 -24.89
N ASP A 132 14.31 -20.09 -23.80
CA ASP A 132 14.72 -21.48 -23.60
C ASP A 132 13.75 -22.48 -24.25
N GLY A 133 12.62 -22.01 -24.80
CA GLY A 133 11.55 -22.88 -25.31
C GLY A 133 10.93 -23.78 -24.24
N THR A 134 10.91 -23.33 -22.98
CA THR A 134 10.40 -24.09 -21.84
C THR A 134 8.98 -23.68 -21.46
N SER A 135 8.29 -24.54 -20.71
CA SER A 135 6.92 -24.25 -20.27
C SER A 135 6.88 -23.08 -19.28
N VAL A 136 6.06 -22.08 -19.58
CA VAL A 136 5.75 -20.95 -18.67
C VAL A 136 5.08 -21.42 -17.38
N LEU A 137 4.17 -22.41 -17.50
CA LEU A 137 3.26 -22.87 -16.43
C LEU A 137 3.96 -23.77 -15.40
N THR A 138 4.98 -23.23 -14.76
CA THR A 138 5.69 -23.90 -13.67
C THR A 138 4.95 -23.73 -12.34
N PRO A 139 5.20 -24.60 -11.34
CA PRO A 139 4.67 -24.41 -9.98
C PRO A 139 5.07 -23.06 -9.36
N TRP A 140 6.29 -22.58 -9.65
CA TRP A 140 6.76 -21.27 -9.22
C TRP A 140 5.93 -20.15 -9.84
N TYR A 141 5.71 -20.20 -11.16
CA TYR A 141 4.91 -19.21 -11.88
C TYR A 141 3.48 -19.17 -11.36
N LYS A 142 2.84 -20.34 -11.20
CA LYS A 142 1.50 -20.46 -10.62
C LYS A 142 1.41 -19.77 -9.26
N ASN A 143 2.34 -20.05 -8.34
CA ASN A 143 2.35 -19.35 -7.05
C ASN A 143 2.58 -17.84 -7.24
N CYS A 144 3.53 -17.42 -8.07
CA CYS A 144 3.85 -16.00 -8.23
C CYS A 144 2.66 -15.19 -8.78
N ILE A 145 2.00 -15.69 -9.83
CA ILE A 145 0.87 -15.02 -10.47
C ILE A 145 -0.36 -15.00 -9.55
N GLU A 146 -0.63 -16.09 -8.82
CA GLU A 146 -1.72 -16.16 -7.83
C GLU A 146 -1.47 -15.24 -6.63
N ARG A 147 -0.20 -15.00 -6.26
CA ARG A 147 0.16 -14.05 -5.19
C ARG A 147 0.00 -12.60 -5.64
N LEU A 148 0.29 -12.28 -6.89
CA LEU A 148 -0.07 -10.98 -7.47
C LEU A 148 -1.59 -10.77 -7.42
N GLN A 149 -2.36 -11.77 -7.87
CA GLN A 149 -3.83 -11.74 -7.80
C GLN A 149 -4.32 -11.55 -6.35
N GLN A 150 -3.70 -12.22 -5.38
CA GLN A 150 -4.05 -12.10 -3.97
C GLN A 150 -3.91 -10.65 -3.44
N ILE A 151 -2.91 -9.89 -3.90
CA ILE A 151 -2.74 -8.48 -3.50
C ILE A 151 -3.96 -7.66 -3.92
N PHE A 152 -4.41 -7.82 -5.17
CA PHE A 152 -5.63 -7.17 -5.67
C PHE A 152 -6.87 -7.57 -4.88
N LEU A 153 -7.08 -8.87 -4.67
CA LEU A 153 -8.28 -9.36 -3.96
C LEU A 153 -8.34 -8.91 -2.50
N GLN A 154 -7.22 -8.92 -1.78
CA GLN A 154 -7.20 -8.61 -0.35
C GLN A 154 -7.22 -7.11 -0.05
N HIS A 155 -6.78 -6.28 -1.00
CA HIS A 155 -6.61 -4.84 -0.81
C HIS A 155 -7.35 -3.99 -1.86
N HIS A 156 -8.37 -4.56 -2.52
CA HIS A 156 -9.10 -3.95 -3.63
C HIS A 156 -9.53 -2.50 -3.36
N GLN A 157 -10.14 -2.24 -2.19
CA GLN A 157 -10.70 -0.93 -1.84
C GLN A 157 -9.65 0.18 -1.77
N ILE A 158 -8.41 -0.16 -1.40
CA ILE A 158 -7.31 0.80 -1.33
C ILE A 158 -6.67 0.96 -2.71
N ILE A 159 -6.45 -0.15 -3.40
CA ILE A 159 -5.83 -0.18 -4.74
C ILE A 159 -6.68 0.60 -5.75
N GLN A 160 -8.00 0.59 -5.62
CA GLN A 160 -8.92 1.38 -6.44
C GLN A 160 -8.60 2.88 -6.45
N GLN A 161 -8.06 3.43 -5.36
CA GLN A 161 -7.68 4.84 -5.27
C GLN A 161 -6.47 5.18 -6.15
N TYR A 162 -5.73 4.16 -6.61
CA TYR A 162 -4.50 4.29 -7.37
C TYR A 162 -4.64 3.84 -8.84
N MET A 163 -5.85 3.50 -9.29
CA MET A 163 -6.12 2.95 -10.63
C MET A 163 -5.45 3.74 -11.75
N VAL A 164 -5.66 5.06 -11.79
CA VAL A 164 -5.08 5.93 -12.82
C VAL A 164 -3.55 5.84 -12.86
N THR A 165 -2.91 5.73 -11.70
CA THR A 165 -1.44 5.57 -11.65
C THR A 165 -1.02 4.18 -12.13
N LEU A 166 -1.77 3.14 -11.74
CA LEU A 166 -1.47 1.77 -12.11
C LEU A 166 -1.62 1.54 -13.62
N GLU A 167 -2.70 2.04 -14.22
CA GLU A 167 -2.96 1.94 -15.67
C GLU A 167 -1.91 2.69 -16.49
N ASN A 168 -1.55 3.90 -16.07
CA ASN A 168 -0.66 4.75 -16.86
C ASN A 168 0.83 4.42 -16.69
N LEU A 169 1.25 3.88 -15.53
CA LEU A 169 2.68 3.71 -15.22
C LEU A 169 3.14 2.27 -15.08
N LEU A 170 2.27 1.33 -14.71
CA LEU A 170 2.69 -0.05 -14.40
C LEU A 170 2.04 -1.08 -15.33
N PHE A 171 0.72 -1.10 -15.42
CA PHE A 171 -0.05 -2.09 -16.17
C PHE A 171 -0.50 -1.51 -17.52
N THR A 172 0.48 -1.15 -18.34
CA THR A 172 0.26 -0.57 -19.68
C THR A 172 0.02 -1.67 -20.72
N ALA A 173 -0.42 -1.28 -21.92
CA ALA A 173 -0.67 -2.21 -23.03
C ALA A 173 0.59 -2.93 -23.55
N GLU A 174 1.78 -2.44 -23.20
CA GLU A 174 3.06 -3.06 -23.57
C GLU A 174 3.46 -4.22 -22.65
N LEU A 175 2.77 -4.37 -21.52
CA LEU A 175 3.06 -5.39 -20.53
C LEU A 175 2.54 -6.75 -21.00
N ASP A 176 3.28 -7.82 -20.69
CA ASP A 176 2.93 -9.17 -21.14
C ASP A 176 1.46 -9.54 -20.81
N PRO A 177 0.70 -10.10 -21.78
CA PRO A 177 -0.72 -10.39 -21.61
C PRO A 177 -1.06 -11.23 -20.38
N HIS A 178 -0.18 -12.14 -19.95
CA HIS A 178 -0.43 -13.00 -18.80
C HIS A 178 -0.51 -12.21 -17.49
N ILE A 179 0.37 -11.21 -17.33
CA ILE A 179 0.41 -10.37 -16.14
C ILE A 179 -0.71 -9.32 -16.24
N LEU A 180 -0.89 -8.71 -17.43
CA LEU A 180 -1.94 -7.73 -17.66
C LEU A 180 -3.35 -8.31 -17.45
N ALA A 181 -3.56 -9.59 -17.76
CA ALA A 181 -4.82 -10.29 -17.51
C ALA A 181 -5.23 -10.28 -16.03
N VAL A 182 -4.27 -10.37 -15.09
CA VAL A 182 -4.59 -10.29 -13.65
C VAL A 182 -5.15 -8.92 -13.28
N PHE A 183 -4.58 -7.85 -13.86
CA PHE A 183 -5.06 -6.49 -13.65
C PHE A 183 -6.45 -6.29 -14.29
N GLN A 184 -6.66 -6.79 -15.51
CA GLN A 184 -7.97 -6.71 -16.17
C GLN A 184 -9.06 -7.47 -15.40
N GLN A 185 -8.75 -8.65 -14.86
CA GLN A 185 -9.66 -9.40 -13.98
C GLN A 185 -10.03 -8.59 -12.73
N PHE A 186 -9.07 -7.88 -12.15
CA PHE A 186 -9.34 -6.97 -11.04
C PHE A 186 -10.28 -5.82 -11.44
N CYS A 187 -10.05 -5.17 -12.58
CA CYS A 187 -10.95 -4.14 -13.11
C CYS A 187 -12.38 -4.67 -13.30
N ALA A 188 -12.51 -5.91 -13.79
CA ALA A 188 -13.80 -6.55 -14.03
C ALA A 188 -14.61 -6.84 -12.75
N LEU A 189 -14.00 -6.81 -11.55
CA LEU A 189 -14.76 -6.94 -10.29
C LEU A 189 -15.64 -5.73 -10.00
N GLN A 190 -15.49 -4.63 -10.74
CA GLN A 190 -16.20 -3.37 -10.54
C GLN A 190 -16.86 -2.82 -11.81
N ALA A 191 -16.67 -3.49 -12.96
CA ALA A 191 -17.33 -3.17 -14.23
C ALA A 191 -18.76 -3.75 -14.23
#